data_AF-A0A2N2J528-F1
#
_entry.id   AF-A0A2N2J528-F1
#
_cell.length_a   1.000
_cell.length_b   1.000
_cell.length_c   1.000
_cell.angle_alpha   90.00
_cell.angle_beta   90.00
_cell.angle_gamma   90.00
#
_symmetry.space_group_name_H-M   'P 1'
#
loop_
_entity.id
_entity.type
_entity.pdbx_description
1 polymer ?
#
loop_
_entity_poly.entity_id
_entity_poly.type
_entity_poly.pdbx_seq_one_letter_code
_entity_poly.pdbx_strand_id
1 'polypeptide(L)'
;MKNDDSIADAIRAPGENSRFPQDNHSIIKMFTPAYLLRGLLFFAASYIIFLGISHFSWWLLIEKAGIEITNLDASCWPGFIIVFVLFFLPLLYFLSSFVAKKFLSIHVPKLVLYMGCTFFGAMWFEVILDTLFVKFIGYPGWLYKVWPVHQGYTSGVGMFMWPLYGFFVYCINQAIATNPRLADINNVAAKAFFYALDAMALEILTNIFTILLFHTYLFYYLPGDLKHFTTIQIFLPYLFVSGLGVTLSLFMERIKTNHFFIGLAFYFAGVGSLLFLV
;
A
#
# COMPACT_ATOMS: atom_id res chain seq x y z
N MET A 1 -62.22 -8.47 6.25
CA MET A 1 -60.99 -8.72 5.49
C MET A 1 -60.52 -7.39 4.93
N LYS A 2 -59.53 -6.77 5.59
CA LYS A 2 -58.90 -5.50 5.21
C LYS A 2 -57.40 -5.68 5.41
N ASN A 3 -56.69 -5.70 4.28
CA ASN A 3 -55.26 -5.59 3.99
C ASN A 3 -54.22 -5.85 5.10
N ASP A 4 -53.56 -6.99 4.97
CA ASP A 4 -52.27 -7.37 5.60
C ASP A 4 -51.07 -6.96 4.72
N ASP A 5 -51.06 -5.76 4.14
CA ASP A 5 -49.94 -5.28 3.28
C ASP A 5 -49.01 -4.28 3.99
N SER A 6 -49.21 -3.97 5.27
CA SER A 6 -48.44 -2.90 5.94
C SER A 6 -47.24 -3.37 6.78
N ILE A 7 -46.88 -4.66 6.75
CA ILE A 7 -45.77 -5.21 7.57
C ILE A 7 -44.59 -5.69 6.70
N ALA A 8 -44.79 -5.90 5.40
CA ALA A 8 -43.73 -6.39 4.49
C ALA A 8 -42.69 -5.31 4.10
N ASP A 9 -43.00 -4.02 4.26
CA ASP A 9 -42.10 -2.92 3.87
C ASP A 9 -41.16 -2.42 5.00
N ALA A 10 -41.27 -2.96 6.22
CA ALA A 10 -40.48 -2.52 7.37
C ALA A 10 -39.19 -3.32 7.61
N ILE A 11 -38.88 -4.33 6.77
CA ILE A 11 -37.67 -5.16 6.87
C ILE A 11 -36.89 -5.11 5.55
N ARG A 12 -36.50 -3.91 5.11
CA ARG A 12 -35.40 -3.76 4.14
C ARG A 12 -34.18 -3.18 4.86
N ALA A 13 -33.18 -4.02 5.03
CA ALA A 13 -31.88 -3.62 5.55
C ALA A 13 -31.29 -2.48 4.69
N PRO A 14 -30.67 -1.45 5.29
CA PRO A 14 -30.01 -0.39 4.56
C PRO A 14 -28.69 -0.94 3.99
N GLY A 15 -28.70 -1.43 2.75
CA GLY A 15 -27.48 -2.00 2.16
C GLY A 15 -27.49 -2.39 0.68
N GLU A 16 -28.61 -2.26 -0.04
CA GLU A 16 -28.70 -2.77 -1.43
C GLU A 16 -28.46 -1.73 -2.55
N ASN A 17 -27.96 -0.54 -2.22
CA ASN A 17 -27.70 0.53 -3.20
C ASN A 17 -26.20 0.83 -3.45
N SER A 18 -25.31 -0.15 -3.31
CA SER A 18 -23.97 -0.06 -3.89
C SER A 18 -23.88 -0.91 -5.16
N ARG A 19 -24.75 -0.64 -6.14
CA ARG A 19 -24.45 -1.01 -7.52
C ARG A 19 -23.29 -0.12 -7.97
N PHE A 20 -22.05 -0.60 -7.78
CA PHE A 20 -20.93 -0.05 -8.54
C PHE A 20 -21.32 -0.16 -10.02
N PRO A 21 -21.40 0.94 -10.77
CA PRO A 21 -21.54 0.83 -12.19
C PRO A 21 -20.24 0.20 -12.69
N GLN A 22 -20.31 -1.04 -13.18
CA GLN A 22 -19.32 -1.56 -14.12
C GLN A 22 -19.45 -0.74 -15.41
N ASP A 23 -18.99 0.50 -15.37
CA ASP A 23 -19.05 1.38 -16.52
C ASP A 23 -17.78 1.11 -17.33
N ASN A 24 -17.83 0.16 -18.28
CA ASN A 24 -16.76 0.00 -19.28
C ASN A 24 -16.45 1.33 -20.00
N HIS A 25 -17.39 2.29 -19.99
CA HIS A 25 -17.20 3.66 -20.45
C HIS A 25 -16.22 4.48 -19.60
N SER A 26 -16.03 4.19 -18.31
CA SER A 26 -15.09 4.94 -17.45
C SER A 26 -13.63 4.67 -17.82
N ILE A 27 -13.32 3.44 -18.23
CA ILE A 27 -11.97 3.05 -18.68
C ILE A 27 -11.64 3.77 -19.99
N ILE A 28 -12.58 3.82 -20.94
CA ILE A 28 -12.38 4.51 -22.23
C ILE A 28 -12.20 6.02 -22.03
N LYS A 29 -12.95 6.64 -21.11
CA LYS A 29 -12.80 8.07 -20.78
C LYS A 29 -11.42 8.44 -20.24
N MET A 30 -10.72 7.52 -19.57
CA MET A 30 -9.37 7.79 -19.04
C MET A 30 -8.30 7.90 -20.11
N PHE A 31 -8.47 7.25 -21.26
CA PHE A 31 -7.55 7.38 -22.39
C PHE A 31 -7.80 8.64 -23.23
N THR A 32 -8.75 9.48 -22.84
CA THR A 32 -8.88 10.78 -23.48
C THR A 32 -7.68 11.66 -23.12
N PRO A 33 -7.15 12.45 -24.07
CA PRO A 33 -5.95 13.26 -23.85
C PRO A 33 -6.03 14.18 -22.63
N ALA A 34 -7.22 14.68 -22.30
CA ALA A 34 -7.44 15.56 -21.15
C ALA A 34 -7.22 14.85 -19.80
N TYR A 35 -7.67 13.60 -19.65
CA TYR A 35 -7.50 12.85 -18.40
C TYR A 35 -6.07 12.33 -18.26
N LEU A 36 -5.44 11.90 -19.37
CA LEU A 36 -4.03 11.55 -19.38
C LEU A 36 -3.16 12.74 -18.98
N LEU A 37 -3.41 13.93 -19.54
CA LEU A 37 -2.68 15.14 -19.17
C LEU A 37 -2.86 15.49 -17.69
N ARG A 38 -4.08 15.40 -17.15
CA ARG A 38 -4.33 15.62 -15.72
C ARG A 38 -3.58 14.63 -14.84
N GLY A 39 -3.59 13.35 -15.19
CA GLY A 39 -2.84 12.31 -14.49
C GLY A 39 -1.33 12.57 -14.51
N LEU A 40 -0.78 12.96 -15.66
CA LEU A 40 0.64 13.32 -15.80
C LEU A 40 1.02 14.58 -15.01
N LEU A 41 0.18 15.62 -15.05
CA LEU A 41 0.41 16.84 -14.25
C LEU A 41 0.37 16.54 -12.75
N PHE A 42 -0.57 15.71 -12.32
CA PHE A 42 -0.69 15.30 -10.93
C PHE A 42 0.49 14.40 -10.49
N PHE A 43 0.95 13.49 -11.36
CA PHE A 43 2.17 12.73 -11.16
C PHE A 43 3.38 13.66 -11.00
N ALA A 44 3.57 14.60 -11.93
CA ALA A 44 4.68 15.54 -11.90
C ALA A 44 4.67 16.40 -10.63
N ALA A 45 3.49 16.90 -10.23
CA ALA A 45 3.35 17.64 -8.98
C ALA A 45 3.70 16.78 -7.76
N SER A 46 3.24 15.53 -7.71
CA SER A 46 3.55 14.58 -6.63
C SER A 46 5.05 14.27 -6.58
N TYR A 47 5.67 14.07 -7.74
CA TYR A 47 7.11 13.85 -7.84
C TYR A 47 7.94 15.04 -7.34
N ILE A 48 7.54 16.28 -7.67
CA ILE A 48 8.19 17.50 -7.14
C ILE A 48 8.08 17.54 -5.60
N ILE A 49 6.93 17.17 -5.05
CA ILE A 49 6.75 17.08 -3.59
C ILE A 49 7.68 16.01 -3.01
N PHE A 50 7.73 14.81 -3.60
CA PHE A 50 8.62 13.73 -3.16
C PHE A 50 10.09 14.12 -3.21
N LEU A 51 10.50 14.83 -4.27
CA LEU A 51 11.85 15.37 -4.41
C LEU A 51 12.15 16.36 -3.28
N GLY A 52 11.25 17.32 -3.04
CA GLY A 52 11.38 18.30 -1.96
C GLY A 52 11.49 17.65 -0.58
N ILE A 53 10.60 16.71 -0.26
CA ILE A 53 10.60 15.99 1.02
C ILE A 53 11.86 15.15 1.19
N SER A 54 12.27 14.40 0.16
CA SER A 54 13.45 13.53 0.24
C SER A 54 14.73 14.35 0.43
N HIS A 55 14.89 15.45 -0.30
CA HIS A 55 16.03 16.36 -0.14
C HIS A 55 16.03 17.07 1.20
N PHE A 56 14.88 17.57 1.64
CA PHE A 56 14.77 18.23 2.94
C PHE A 56 15.08 17.26 4.09
N SER A 57 14.56 16.04 4.01
CA SER A 57 14.80 15.01 5.02
C SER A 57 16.25 14.56 5.05
N TRP A 58 16.88 14.40 3.88
CA TRP A 58 18.31 14.13 3.77
C TRP A 58 19.15 15.24 4.42
N TRP A 59 18.89 16.49 4.05
CA TRP A 59 19.58 17.65 4.63
C TRP A 59 19.40 17.70 6.15
N LEU A 60 18.18 17.49 6.64
CA LEU A 60 17.89 17.58 8.07
C LEU A 60 18.55 16.45 8.87
N LEU A 61 18.40 15.20 8.42
CA LEU A 61 18.85 14.01 9.16
C LEU A 61 20.36 13.78 9.03
N ILE A 62 20.87 13.86 7.81
CA ILE A 62 22.26 13.48 7.52
C ILE A 62 23.18 14.69 7.67
N GLU A 63 22.90 15.78 6.95
CA GLU A 63 23.83 16.92 6.90
C GLU A 63 23.74 17.80 8.16
N LYS A 64 22.53 17.99 8.70
CA LYS A 64 22.31 18.90 9.84
C LYS A 64 22.38 18.19 11.19
N ALA A 65 21.76 17.02 11.33
CA ALA A 65 21.78 16.24 12.57
C ALA A 65 22.99 15.30 12.66
N GLY A 66 23.72 15.07 11.57
CA GLY A 66 24.92 14.24 11.57
C GLY A 66 24.63 12.74 11.76
N ILE A 67 23.44 12.27 11.39
CA ILE A 67 23.12 10.84 11.48
C ILE A 67 23.95 10.09 10.44
N GLU A 68 24.84 9.22 10.90
CA GLU A 68 25.58 8.31 10.04
C GLU A 68 24.74 7.06 9.75
N ILE A 69 24.62 6.72 8.46
CA ILE A 69 23.93 5.50 8.05
C ILE A 69 24.82 4.29 8.33
N THR A 70 24.32 3.38 9.15
CA THR A 70 25.01 2.17 9.60
C THR A 70 24.21 0.91 9.24
N ASN A 71 24.88 -0.24 9.32
CA ASN A 71 24.20 -1.53 9.24
C ASN A 71 23.62 -1.85 10.62
N LEU A 72 22.31 -2.07 10.68
CA LEU A 72 21.65 -2.49 11.91
C LEU A 72 22.02 -3.95 12.21
N ASP A 73 22.33 -4.24 13.48
CA ASP A 73 22.65 -5.61 13.91
C ASP A 73 21.47 -6.54 13.62
N ALA A 74 21.78 -7.76 13.14
CA ALA A 74 20.76 -8.74 12.76
C ALA A 74 19.86 -9.14 13.93
N SER A 75 20.29 -9.00 15.19
CA SER A 75 19.47 -9.30 16.37
C SER A 75 18.44 -8.21 16.69
N CYS A 76 18.52 -7.02 16.08
CA CYS A 76 17.63 -5.89 16.39
C CYS A 76 16.26 -5.95 15.69
N TRP A 77 16.06 -6.88 14.75
CA TRP A 77 14.80 -6.97 13.99
C TRP A 77 13.53 -7.09 14.86
N PRO A 78 13.50 -7.78 16.02
CA PRO A 78 12.26 -7.86 16.82
C PRO A 78 11.88 -6.50 17.39
N GLY A 79 12.87 -5.77 17.92
CA GLY A 79 12.69 -4.41 18.43
C GLY A 79 12.25 -3.45 17.32
N PHE A 80 12.89 -3.55 16.14
CA PHE A 80 12.48 -2.80 14.96
C PHE A 80 11.00 -3.00 14.63
N ILE A 81 10.54 -4.25 14.53
CA ILE A 81 9.14 -4.57 14.19
C ILE A 81 8.17 -4.00 15.22
N ILE A 82 8.46 -4.11 16.51
CA ILE A 82 7.60 -3.59 17.58
C ILE A 82 7.44 -2.07 17.43
N VAL A 83 8.56 -1.33 17.32
CA VAL A 83 8.53 0.13 17.19
C VAL A 83 7.85 0.54 15.88
N PHE A 84 8.14 -0.16 14.79
CA PHE A 84 7.54 0.07 13.48
C PHE A 84 6.01 -0.07 13.52
N VAL A 85 5.49 -1.19 14.05
CA VAL A 85 4.05 -1.44 14.14
C VAL A 85 3.38 -0.44 15.09
N LEU A 86 3.97 -0.17 16.26
CA LEU A 86 3.42 0.78 17.23
C LEU A 86 3.37 2.21 16.69
N PHE A 87 4.28 2.59 15.79
CA PHE A 87 4.27 3.90 15.14
C PHE A 87 3.29 3.94 13.97
N PHE A 88 3.42 3.01 13.01
CA PHE A 88 2.68 3.09 11.75
C PHE A 88 1.21 2.67 11.87
N LEU A 89 0.86 1.72 12.73
CA LEU A 89 -0.54 1.31 12.89
C LEU A 89 -1.47 2.46 13.29
N PRO A 90 -1.22 3.20 14.39
CA PRO A 90 -2.05 4.35 14.73
C PRO A 90 -1.96 5.45 13.68
N LEU A 91 -0.77 5.73 13.13
CA LEU A 91 -0.59 6.75 12.12
C LEU A 91 -1.47 6.51 10.90
N LEU A 92 -1.40 5.30 10.32
CA LEU A 92 -2.17 4.93 9.14
C LEU A 92 -3.69 4.93 9.43
N TYR A 93 -4.09 4.49 10.62
CA TYR A 93 -5.50 4.54 11.03
C TYR A 93 -6.03 5.97 11.15
N PHE A 94 -5.29 6.85 11.83
CA PHE A 94 -5.70 8.24 12.03
C PHE A 94 -5.65 9.05 10.73
N LEU A 95 -4.65 8.83 9.88
CA LEU A 95 -4.60 9.42 8.54
C LEU A 95 -5.84 9.02 7.72
N SER A 96 -6.16 7.72 7.68
CA SER A 96 -7.35 7.24 6.96
C SER A 96 -8.66 7.78 7.56
N SER A 97 -8.75 7.86 8.88
CA SER A 97 -9.90 8.43 9.58
C SER A 97 -10.06 9.93 9.32
N PHE A 98 -8.94 10.66 9.23
CA PHE A 98 -8.92 12.07 8.87
C PHE A 98 -9.42 12.27 7.43
N VAL A 99 -8.95 11.45 6.48
CA VAL A 99 -9.44 11.44 5.09
C VAL A 99 -10.95 11.14 5.04
N ALA A 100 -11.43 10.23 5.90
CA ALA A 100 -12.85 9.90 6.02
C ALA A 100 -13.69 10.97 6.75
N LYS A 101 -13.03 11.89 7.46
CA LYS A 101 -13.64 12.87 8.40
C LYS A 101 -14.43 12.22 9.55
N LYS A 102 -14.12 10.96 9.88
CA LYS A 102 -14.72 10.20 10.97
C LYS A 102 -13.85 9.01 11.34
N PHE A 103 -14.04 8.47 12.54
CA PHE A 103 -13.43 7.20 12.90
C PHE A 103 -13.99 6.07 12.04
N LEU A 104 -13.09 5.21 11.56
CA LEU A 104 -13.41 4.09 10.68
C LEU A 104 -13.89 2.89 11.49
N SER A 105 -14.88 2.18 10.97
CA SER A 105 -15.37 0.95 11.60
C SER A 105 -14.61 -0.24 11.03
N ILE A 106 -13.96 -1.02 11.90
CA ILE A 106 -13.14 -2.16 11.49
C ILE A 106 -13.99 -3.44 11.42
N HIS A 107 -14.10 -4.00 10.22
CA HIS A 107 -14.69 -5.32 10.00
C HIS A 107 -13.58 -6.37 9.84
N VAL A 108 -13.29 -7.07 10.93
CA VAL A 108 -12.13 -7.97 11.07
C VAL A 108 -11.97 -8.99 9.93
N PRO A 109 -13.01 -9.72 9.48
CA PRO A 109 -12.86 -10.66 8.36
C PRO A 109 -12.32 -10.02 7.07
N LYS A 110 -12.83 -8.85 6.69
CA LYS A 110 -12.35 -8.12 5.52
C LYS A 110 -10.95 -7.56 5.76
N LEU A 111 -10.66 -7.06 6.96
CA LEU A 111 -9.34 -6.56 7.28
C LEU A 111 -8.28 -7.67 7.12
N VAL A 112 -8.51 -8.84 7.71
CA VAL A 112 -7.60 -10.00 7.62
C VAL A 112 -7.38 -10.42 6.17
N LEU A 113 -8.43 -10.35 5.35
CA LEU A 113 -8.33 -10.60 3.92
C LEU A 113 -7.36 -9.65 3.22
N TYR A 114 -7.53 -8.34 3.41
CA TYR A 114 -6.64 -7.33 2.84
C TYR A 114 -5.20 -7.51 3.33
N MET A 115 -5.00 -7.68 4.63
CA MET A 115 -3.68 -7.90 5.24
C MET A 115 -2.96 -9.12 4.64
N GLY A 116 -3.65 -10.26 4.54
CA GLY A 116 -3.09 -11.50 4.01
C GLY A 116 -2.78 -11.44 2.51
N CYS A 117 -3.74 -10.97 1.70
CA CYS A 117 -3.55 -10.86 0.25
C CYS A 117 -2.45 -9.85 -0.10
N THR A 118 -2.39 -8.70 0.59
CA THR A 118 -1.34 -7.70 0.37
C THR A 118 0.03 -8.26 0.72
N PHE A 119 0.18 -8.95 1.85
CA PHE A 119 1.45 -9.59 2.19
C PHE A 119 1.91 -10.61 1.17
N PHE A 120 1.05 -11.56 0.83
CA PHE A 120 1.40 -12.60 -0.14
C PHE A 120 1.75 -12.00 -1.51
N GLY A 121 0.94 -11.07 -2.00
CA GLY A 121 1.14 -10.43 -3.29
C GLY A 121 2.39 -9.55 -3.33
N ALA A 122 2.61 -8.73 -2.30
CA ALA A 122 3.75 -7.83 -2.24
C ALA A 122 5.06 -8.60 -2.17
N MET A 123 5.19 -9.58 -1.27
CA MET A 123 6.42 -10.38 -1.14
C MET A 123 6.82 -11.05 -2.46
N TRP A 124 5.88 -11.71 -3.15
CA TRP A 124 6.17 -12.30 -4.47
C TRP A 124 6.49 -11.25 -5.52
N PHE A 125 5.75 -10.14 -5.53
CA PHE A 125 6.02 -9.04 -6.45
C PHE A 125 7.43 -8.49 -6.27
N GLU A 126 7.89 -8.30 -5.03
CA GLU A 126 9.24 -7.83 -4.74
C GLU A 126 10.30 -8.76 -5.33
N VAL A 127 10.21 -10.04 -5.00
CA VAL A 127 11.16 -11.07 -5.47
C VAL A 127 11.17 -11.15 -6.99
N ILE A 128 9.99 -11.19 -7.62
CA ILE A 128 9.87 -11.25 -9.08
C ILE A 128 10.44 -9.98 -9.71
N LEU A 129 10.05 -8.81 -9.21
CA LEU A 129 10.43 -7.54 -9.81
C LEU A 129 11.94 -7.33 -9.72
N ASP A 130 12.55 -7.54 -8.55
CA ASP A 130 13.99 -7.38 -8.41
C ASP A 130 14.77 -8.43 -9.24
N THR A 131 14.26 -9.65 -9.35
CA THR A 131 14.83 -10.65 -10.26
C THR A 131 14.79 -10.17 -11.72
N LEU A 132 13.69 -9.51 -12.14
CA LEU A 132 13.58 -8.93 -13.48
C LEU A 132 14.52 -7.74 -13.65
N PHE A 133 14.66 -6.87 -12.64
CA PHE A 133 15.60 -5.76 -12.64
C PHE A 133 17.04 -6.27 -12.82
N VAL A 134 17.46 -7.26 -12.03
CA VAL A 134 18.80 -7.85 -12.17
C VAL A 134 18.99 -8.47 -13.55
N LYS A 135 17.97 -9.16 -14.08
CA LYS A 135 18.05 -9.81 -15.40
C LYS A 135 18.13 -8.82 -16.57
N PHE A 136 17.37 -7.74 -16.53
CA PHE A 136 17.22 -6.83 -17.68
C PHE A 136 18.04 -5.53 -17.56
N ILE A 137 18.30 -5.08 -16.35
CA ILE A 137 19.00 -3.81 -16.05
C ILE A 137 20.40 -4.08 -15.49
N GLY A 138 20.63 -5.24 -14.86
CA GLY A 138 21.93 -5.66 -14.34
C GLY A 138 22.16 -5.33 -12.85
N TYR A 139 21.19 -4.69 -12.19
CA TYR A 139 21.20 -4.39 -10.76
C TYR A 139 19.77 -4.46 -10.19
N PRO A 140 19.57 -4.73 -8.88
CA PRO A 140 18.24 -4.78 -8.28
C PRO A 140 17.64 -3.37 -8.14
N GLY A 141 16.32 -3.25 -8.17
CA GLY A 141 15.63 -1.96 -8.02
C GLY A 141 15.75 -1.41 -6.61
N TRP A 142 15.83 -2.28 -5.60
CA TRP A 142 16.15 -1.89 -4.22
C TRP A 142 16.88 -3.01 -3.49
N LEU A 143 17.33 -2.72 -2.26
CA LEU A 143 17.85 -3.72 -1.34
C LEU A 143 17.41 -3.42 0.08
N TYR A 144 16.73 -4.37 0.72
CA TYR A 144 16.43 -4.32 2.14
C TYR A 144 17.70 -4.36 2.99
N LYS A 145 17.72 -3.59 4.07
CA LYS A 145 18.84 -3.54 5.03
C LYS A 145 18.47 -4.05 6.41
N VAL A 146 17.18 -4.05 6.76
CA VAL A 146 16.70 -4.66 8.00
C VAL A 146 16.16 -6.05 7.69
N TRP A 147 16.75 -7.08 8.33
CA TRP A 147 16.39 -8.48 8.14
C TRP A 147 16.24 -8.90 6.65
N PRO A 148 17.26 -8.66 5.81
CA PRO A 148 17.19 -8.98 4.38
C PRO A 148 17.02 -10.48 4.15
N VAL A 149 16.17 -10.84 3.18
CA VAL A 149 15.92 -12.22 2.72
C VAL A 149 16.07 -12.24 1.20
N HIS A 150 16.46 -13.39 0.63
CA HIS A 150 16.62 -13.59 -0.81
C HIS A 150 17.49 -12.53 -1.49
N GLN A 151 18.77 -12.51 -1.11
CA GLN A 151 19.76 -11.51 -1.54
C GLN A 151 19.40 -10.05 -1.21
N GLY A 152 18.39 -9.83 -0.35
CA GLY A 152 17.93 -8.51 0.05
C GLY A 152 16.83 -7.93 -0.85
N TYR A 153 16.27 -8.71 -1.79
CA TYR A 153 15.14 -8.25 -2.61
C TYR A 153 13.85 -8.10 -1.78
N THR A 154 13.75 -8.86 -0.68
CA THR A 154 12.68 -8.73 0.31
C THR A 154 13.25 -8.78 1.73
N SER A 155 12.38 -8.71 2.74
CA SER A 155 12.76 -8.70 4.15
C SER A 155 11.81 -9.52 5.01
N GLY A 156 12.34 -10.11 6.08
CA GLY A 156 11.54 -10.71 7.15
C GLY A 156 10.60 -9.71 7.81
N VAL A 157 10.95 -8.41 7.84
CA VAL A 157 10.07 -7.31 8.27
C VAL A 157 8.80 -7.24 7.42
N GLY A 158 8.86 -7.70 6.16
CA GLY A 158 7.73 -7.79 5.23
C GLY A 158 6.54 -8.57 5.79
N MET A 159 6.77 -9.53 6.70
CA MET A 159 5.70 -10.27 7.40
C MET A 159 4.78 -9.40 8.27
N PHE A 160 5.17 -8.16 8.54
CA PHE A 160 4.41 -7.20 9.34
C PHE A 160 4.18 -5.90 8.59
N MET A 161 5.17 -5.41 7.84
CA MET A 161 5.05 -4.21 7.03
C MET A 161 3.99 -4.35 5.95
N TRP A 162 3.97 -5.46 5.20
CA TRP A 162 2.99 -5.64 4.13
C TRP A 162 1.56 -5.86 4.62
N PRO A 163 1.30 -6.66 5.68
CA PRO A 163 -0.01 -6.65 6.33
C PRO A 163 -0.43 -5.26 6.81
N LEU A 164 0.51 -4.46 7.32
CA LEU A 164 0.20 -3.09 7.77
C LEU A 164 -0.18 -2.18 6.60
N TYR A 165 0.48 -2.35 5.45
CA TYR A 165 0.04 -1.72 4.20
C TYR A 165 -1.35 -2.22 3.77
N GLY A 166 -1.64 -3.52 3.90
CA GLY A 166 -2.97 -4.07 3.65
C GLY A 166 -4.04 -3.48 4.58
N PHE A 167 -3.71 -3.24 5.84
CA PHE A 167 -4.56 -2.51 6.80
C PHE A 167 -4.82 -1.07 6.33
N PHE A 168 -3.79 -0.36 5.86
CA PHE A 168 -3.93 0.97 5.29
C PHE A 168 -4.84 0.97 4.05
N VAL A 169 -4.62 0.05 3.11
CA VAL A 169 -5.44 -0.10 1.90
C VAL A 169 -6.90 -0.40 2.25
N TYR A 170 -7.15 -1.22 3.27
CA TYR A 170 -8.50 -1.45 3.79
C TYR A 170 -9.13 -0.14 4.32
N CYS A 171 -8.40 0.60 5.15
CA CYS A 171 -8.90 1.82 5.77
C CYS A 171 -9.15 2.93 4.74
N ILE A 172 -8.21 3.15 3.81
CA ILE A 172 -8.33 4.19 2.79
C ILE A 172 -9.44 3.89 1.79
N ASN A 173 -9.70 2.61 1.47
CA ASN A 173 -10.87 2.22 0.68
C ASN A 173 -12.18 2.62 1.37
N GLN A 174 -12.28 2.36 2.68
CA GLN A 174 -13.44 2.80 3.46
C GLN A 174 -13.54 4.33 3.51
N ALA A 175 -12.41 5.04 3.64
CA ALA A 175 -12.37 6.49 3.63
C ALA A 175 -12.85 7.10 2.29
N ILE A 176 -12.34 6.58 1.17
CA ILE A 176 -12.76 6.98 -0.19
C ILE A 176 -14.25 6.71 -0.40
N ALA A 177 -14.75 5.54 0.02
CA ALA A 177 -16.15 5.17 -0.14
C ALA A 177 -17.11 6.02 0.73
N THR A 178 -16.64 6.57 1.84
CA THR A 178 -17.48 7.31 2.81
C THR A 178 -17.36 8.83 2.68
N ASN A 179 -16.34 9.36 1.99
CA ASN A 179 -16.15 10.79 1.77
C ASN A 179 -16.61 11.18 0.35
N PRO A 180 -17.73 11.90 0.18
CA PRO A 180 -18.25 12.30 -1.13
C PRO A 180 -17.27 13.14 -1.97
N ARG A 181 -16.32 13.85 -1.33
CA ARG A 181 -15.30 14.63 -2.05
C ARG A 181 -14.29 13.77 -2.80
N LEU A 182 -14.23 12.47 -2.50
CA LEU A 182 -13.31 11.51 -3.11
C LEU A 182 -14.02 10.56 -4.09
N ALA A 183 -15.27 10.87 -4.46
CA ALA A 183 -16.06 10.04 -5.37
C ALA A 183 -15.34 9.76 -6.70
N ASP A 184 -14.60 10.76 -7.23
CA ASP A 184 -13.84 10.64 -8.47
C ASP A 184 -12.69 9.62 -8.37
N ILE A 185 -12.17 9.37 -7.16
CA ILE A 185 -11.11 8.37 -6.90
C ILE A 185 -11.72 6.97 -6.81
N ASN A 186 -13.03 6.82 -6.65
CA ASN A 186 -13.66 5.52 -6.42
C ASN A 186 -13.81 4.64 -7.68
N ASN A 187 -12.95 4.83 -8.69
CA ASN A 187 -12.84 3.95 -9.85
C ASN A 187 -11.48 3.22 -9.85
N VAL A 188 -11.40 2.08 -10.54
CA VAL A 188 -10.24 1.16 -10.47
C VAL A 188 -8.93 1.87 -10.77
N ALA A 189 -8.87 2.61 -11.87
CA ALA A 189 -7.63 3.18 -12.34
C ALA A 189 -7.23 4.43 -11.54
N ALA A 190 -8.17 5.23 -11.05
CA ALA A 190 -7.85 6.32 -10.13
C ALA A 190 -7.33 5.78 -8.79
N LYS A 191 -7.91 4.70 -8.26
CA LYS A 191 -7.36 4.00 -7.08
C LYS A 191 -5.97 3.43 -7.33
N ALA A 192 -5.76 2.77 -8.47
CA ALA A 192 -4.47 2.18 -8.82
C ALA A 192 -3.37 3.25 -8.88
N PHE A 193 -3.68 4.38 -9.52
CA PHE A 193 -2.77 5.52 -9.60
C PHE A 193 -2.51 6.14 -8.22
N PHE A 194 -3.55 6.33 -7.42
CA PHE A 194 -3.44 6.87 -6.07
C PHE A 194 -2.60 5.95 -5.16
N TYR A 195 -2.82 4.63 -5.21
CA TYR A 195 -2.03 3.66 -4.43
C TYR A 195 -0.58 3.56 -4.88
N ALA A 196 -0.29 3.73 -6.16
CA ALA A 196 1.09 3.81 -6.63
C ALA A 196 1.83 5.02 -6.03
N LEU A 197 1.16 6.17 -5.94
CA LEU A 197 1.72 7.35 -5.29
C LEU A 197 1.83 7.20 -3.77
N ASP A 198 0.79 6.66 -3.12
CA ASP A 198 0.79 6.42 -1.68
C ASP A 198 1.90 5.44 -1.28
N ALA A 199 2.16 4.40 -2.08
CA ALA A 199 3.27 3.49 -1.85
C ALA A 199 4.59 4.28 -1.80
N MET A 200 4.90 5.08 -2.83
CA MET A 200 6.12 5.91 -2.84
C MET A 200 6.19 6.90 -1.66
N ALA A 201 5.07 7.51 -1.28
CA ALA A 201 5.01 8.42 -0.14
C ALA A 201 5.29 7.69 1.19
N LEU A 202 4.70 6.52 1.38
CA LEU A 202 4.92 5.66 2.54
C LEU A 202 6.34 5.12 2.59
N GLU A 203 6.97 4.90 1.43
CA GLU A 203 8.37 4.51 1.37
C GLU A 203 9.31 5.58 1.89
N ILE A 204 9.10 6.82 1.43
CA ILE A 204 9.85 7.98 1.92
C ILE A 204 9.67 8.11 3.43
N LEU A 205 8.43 8.05 3.91
CA LEU A 205 8.12 8.13 5.34
C LEU A 205 8.76 7.00 6.15
N THR A 206 8.75 5.77 5.62
CA THR A 206 9.32 4.58 6.24
C THR A 206 10.84 4.69 6.34
N ASN A 207 11.51 5.15 5.29
CA ASN A 207 12.95 5.36 5.32
C ASN A 207 13.34 6.55 6.22
N ILE A 208 12.56 7.64 6.26
CA ILE A 208 12.76 8.74 7.22
C ILE A 208 12.68 8.20 8.66
N PHE A 209 11.62 7.44 8.97
CA PHE A 209 11.43 6.81 10.28
C PHE A 209 12.61 5.91 10.64
N THR A 210 13.05 5.07 9.70
CA THR A 210 14.10 4.07 9.93
C THR A 210 15.46 4.73 10.13
N ILE A 211 15.77 5.78 9.36
CA ILE A 211 17.00 6.57 9.53
C ILE A 211 16.97 7.29 10.88
N LEU A 212 15.86 7.94 11.22
CA LEU A 212 15.73 8.73 12.44
C LEU A 212 15.92 7.88 13.71
N LEU A 213 15.38 6.66 13.74
CA LEU A 213 15.35 5.84 14.96
C LEU A 213 16.41 4.73 15.00
N PHE A 214 16.81 4.22 13.84
CA PHE A 214 17.69 3.06 13.73
C PHE A 214 18.95 3.35 12.91
N HIS A 215 19.12 4.59 12.43
CA HIS A 215 20.29 5.04 11.68
C HIS A 215 20.60 4.15 10.47
N THR A 216 19.57 3.63 9.82
CA THR A 216 19.69 2.76 8.66
C THR A 216 18.53 2.99 7.70
N TYR A 217 18.61 2.43 6.50
CA TYR A 217 17.47 2.36 5.57
C TYR A 217 16.63 1.11 5.89
N LEU A 218 15.31 1.14 5.67
CA LEU A 218 14.57 -0.13 5.64
C LEU A 218 14.88 -0.86 4.32
N PHE A 219 14.75 -0.13 3.23
CA PHE A 219 15.14 -0.53 1.88
C PHE A 219 15.84 0.64 1.18
N TYR A 220 16.86 0.31 0.40
CA TYR A 220 17.72 1.26 -0.27
C TYR A 220 17.51 1.15 -1.78
N TYR A 221 16.95 2.19 -2.40
CA TYR A 221 16.61 2.18 -3.82
C TYR A 221 17.79 2.44 -4.75
N LEU A 222 17.77 1.80 -5.92
CA LEU A 222 18.71 1.97 -7.02
C LEU A 222 17.90 2.16 -8.32
N PRO A 223 18.02 3.32 -9.02
CA PRO A 223 18.90 4.46 -8.75
C PRO A 223 18.44 5.34 -7.56
N GLY A 224 19.34 6.20 -7.09
CA GLY A 224 19.14 7.10 -5.96
C GLY A 224 18.57 8.48 -6.28
N ASP A 225 17.71 8.60 -7.29
CA ASP A 225 17.15 9.89 -7.75
C ASP A 225 16.39 10.64 -6.66
N LEU A 226 15.79 9.92 -5.71
CA LEU A 226 15.15 10.48 -4.52
C LEU A 226 15.92 10.14 -3.23
N LYS A 227 17.24 10.32 -3.26
CA LYS A 227 18.15 10.10 -2.10
C LYS A 227 18.02 8.69 -1.49
N HIS A 228 17.73 7.71 -2.34
CA HIS A 228 17.51 6.29 -2.00
C HIS A 228 16.29 6.01 -1.13
N PHE A 229 15.45 7.00 -0.84
CA PHE A 229 14.19 6.81 -0.10
C PHE A 229 13.16 6.04 -0.93
N THR A 230 13.10 6.30 -2.23
CA THR A 230 12.32 5.62 -3.28
C THR A 230 12.97 5.96 -4.65
N THR A 231 12.34 5.64 -5.77
CA THR A 231 12.80 6.01 -7.13
C THR A 231 11.63 6.24 -8.08
N ILE A 232 11.77 7.16 -9.04
CA ILE A 232 10.77 7.33 -10.10
C ILE A 232 10.57 6.05 -10.93
N GLN A 233 11.60 5.20 -11.04
CA GLN A 233 11.54 3.98 -11.85
C GLN A 233 10.51 2.97 -11.33
N ILE A 234 10.20 3.01 -10.03
CA ILE A 234 9.28 2.06 -9.41
C ILE A 234 7.81 2.42 -9.62
N PHE A 235 7.52 3.65 -10.07
CA PHE A 235 6.15 4.12 -10.23
C PHE A 235 5.34 3.25 -11.20
N LEU A 236 5.91 2.86 -12.36
CA LEU A 236 5.20 2.03 -13.33
C LEU A 236 4.95 0.60 -12.81
N PRO A 237 5.94 -0.10 -12.24
CA PRO A 237 5.68 -1.35 -11.53
C PRO A 237 4.61 -1.24 -10.44
N TYR A 238 4.63 -0.14 -9.67
CA TYR A 238 3.65 0.11 -8.61
C TYR A 238 2.25 0.38 -9.14
N LEU A 239 2.14 1.13 -10.23
CA LEU A 239 0.87 1.36 -10.93
C LEU A 239 0.27 0.04 -11.40
N PHE A 240 1.09 -0.85 -11.96
CA PHE A 240 0.67 -2.16 -12.42
C PHE A 240 0.18 -3.05 -11.27
N VAL A 241 1.00 -3.25 -10.22
CA VAL A 241 0.63 -4.13 -9.09
C VAL A 241 -0.53 -3.54 -8.28
N SER A 242 -0.61 -2.22 -8.15
CA SER A 242 -1.77 -1.55 -7.52
C SER A 242 -3.05 -1.77 -8.32
N GLY A 243 -2.98 -1.74 -9.66
CA GLY A 243 -4.11 -2.09 -10.53
C GLY A 243 -4.58 -3.53 -10.33
N LEU A 244 -3.64 -4.47 -10.23
CA LEU A 244 -3.95 -5.87 -9.90
C LEU A 244 -4.55 -5.99 -8.50
N GLY A 245 -3.99 -5.30 -7.50
CA GLY A 245 -4.47 -5.30 -6.12
C GLY A 245 -5.89 -4.74 -5.99
N VAL A 246 -6.20 -3.64 -6.67
CA VAL A 246 -7.56 -3.08 -6.71
C VAL A 246 -8.53 -4.03 -7.40
N THR A 247 -8.14 -4.63 -8.52
CA THR A 247 -8.98 -5.59 -9.26
C THR A 247 -9.24 -6.84 -8.41
N LEU A 248 -8.21 -7.37 -7.75
CA LEU A 248 -8.33 -8.48 -6.82
C LEU A 248 -9.23 -8.12 -5.65
N SER A 249 -9.08 -6.94 -5.06
CA SER A 249 -9.94 -6.48 -3.95
C SER A 249 -11.42 -6.45 -4.36
N LEU A 250 -11.73 -5.95 -5.55
CA LEU A 250 -13.09 -5.96 -6.09
C LEU A 250 -13.61 -7.38 -6.35
N PHE A 251 -12.77 -8.28 -6.84
CA PHE A 251 -13.12 -9.68 -7.00
C PHE A 251 -13.42 -10.35 -5.65
N MET A 252 -12.57 -10.12 -4.65
CA MET A 252 -12.72 -10.67 -3.31
C MET A 252 -13.95 -10.12 -2.57
N GLU A 253 -14.33 -8.86 -2.82
CA GLU A 253 -15.58 -8.29 -2.30
C GLU A 253 -16.83 -8.97 -2.86
N ARG A 254 -16.77 -9.56 -4.07
CA ARG A 254 -17.88 -10.34 -4.63
C ARG A 254 -18.03 -11.69 -3.94
N ILE A 255 -16.94 -12.26 -3.43
CA ILE A 255 -16.99 -13.49 -2.63
C ILE A 255 -17.52 -13.12 -1.25
N LYS A 256 -18.80 -13.37 -0.96
CA LYS A 256 -19.44 -12.88 0.29
C LYS A 256 -19.08 -13.67 1.55
N THR A 257 -18.33 -14.76 1.44
CA THR A 257 -18.09 -15.72 2.54
C THR A 257 -16.60 -16.02 2.71
N ASN A 258 -16.21 -16.42 3.93
CA ASN A 258 -14.88 -16.94 4.28
C ASN A 258 -13.69 -15.98 4.15
N HIS A 259 -13.91 -14.65 4.10
CA HIS A 259 -12.85 -13.64 4.03
C HIS A 259 -11.73 -13.84 5.04
N PHE A 260 -12.08 -14.14 6.30
CA PHE A 260 -11.11 -14.37 7.36
C PHE A 260 -10.17 -15.53 7.05
N PHE A 261 -10.72 -16.70 6.69
CA PHE A 261 -9.93 -17.90 6.39
C PHE A 261 -9.10 -17.74 5.13
N ILE A 262 -9.63 -17.07 4.10
CA ILE A 262 -8.87 -16.79 2.88
C ILE A 262 -7.69 -15.86 3.19
N GLY A 263 -7.91 -14.78 3.93
CA GLY A 263 -6.85 -13.88 4.38
C GLY A 263 -5.77 -14.60 5.18
N LEU A 264 -6.19 -15.43 6.14
CA LEU A 264 -5.27 -16.23 6.96
C LEU A 264 -4.47 -17.23 6.11
N ALA A 265 -5.11 -17.88 5.14
CA ALA A 265 -4.44 -18.78 4.21
C ALA A 265 -3.39 -18.05 3.36
N PHE A 266 -3.71 -16.88 2.81
CA PHE A 266 -2.73 -16.06 2.08
C PHE A 266 -1.58 -15.61 2.99
N TYR A 267 -1.88 -15.20 4.23
CA TYR A 267 -0.85 -14.81 5.19
C TYR A 267 0.12 -15.97 5.46
N PHE A 268 -0.38 -17.16 5.81
CA PHE A 268 0.47 -18.31 6.08
C PHE A 268 1.20 -18.82 4.83
N ALA A 269 0.57 -18.75 3.65
CA ALA A 269 1.25 -19.05 2.40
C ALA A 269 2.41 -18.08 2.13
N GLY A 270 2.24 -16.80 2.48
CA GLY A 270 3.28 -15.78 2.41
C GLY A 270 4.43 -16.07 3.37
N VAL A 271 4.14 -16.41 4.63
CA VAL A 271 5.15 -16.80 5.62
C VAL A 271 5.90 -18.04 5.15
N GLY A 272 5.18 -19.06 4.68
CA GLY A 272 5.79 -20.28 4.15
C GLY A 272 6.69 -20.01 2.94
N SER A 273 6.26 -19.14 2.03
CA SER A 273 7.05 -18.76 0.86
C SER A 273 8.32 -17.99 1.26
N LEU A 274 8.20 -17.02 2.17
CA LEU A 274 9.32 -16.20 2.65
C LEU A 274 10.36 -17.00 3.43
N LEU A 275 9.94 -18.03 4.18
CA LEU A 275 10.86 -18.83 5.00
C LEU A 275 11.48 -20.02 4.25
N PHE A 276 10.83 -20.54 3.20
CA PHE A 276 11.21 -21.83 2.60
C PHE A 276 11.39 -21.83 1.08
N LEU A 277 10.86 -20.84 0.35
CA LEU A 277 10.89 -20.83 -1.12
C LEU A 277 11.74 -19.71 -1.71
N VAL A 278 11.91 -18.63 -0.94
CA VAL A 278 12.58 -17.38 -1.29
C VAL A 278 13.87 -17.31 -0.49
#